data_AF-A0A8B9I4P8-F1
#
_entry.id   AF-A0A8B9I4P8-F1
#
_cell.length_a   1.000
_cell.length_b   1.000
_cell.length_c   1.000
_cell.angle_alpha   90.00
_cell.angle_beta   90.00
_cell.angle_gamma   90.00
#
_symmetry.space_group_name_H-M   'P 1'
#
loop_
_entity.id
_entity.type
_entity.pdbx_description
1 polymer ?
#
loop_
_entity_poly.entity_id
_entity_poly.type
_entity_poly.pdbx_seq_one_letter_code
_entity_poly.pdbx_strand_id
1 'polypeptide(L)'
;MAIPVLWEFLDKYPSPEIARTADWKEMSELLKPLGLYALRAKTIIKFSDEYLTKQWKYPIELHGIGKYGNDSYRIFCVNEWEEVQPQDHKLTTYHAWLRENREQLGVG
;
A
#
# COMPACT_ATOMS: atom_id res chain seq x y z
N MET A 1 -1.53 16.48 -3.61
CA MET A 1 -1.56 15.66 -2.37
C MET A 1 -2.37 14.41 -2.64
N ALA A 2 -1.92 13.21 -2.25
CA ALA A 2 -2.56 11.95 -2.66
C ALA A 2 -3.75 11.50 -1.78
N ILE A 3 -3.76 11.87 -0.50
CA ILE A 3 -4.74 11.38 0.48
C ILE A 3 -6.20 11.72 0.13
N PRO A 4 -6.56 12.94 -0.31
CA PRO A 4 -7.95 13.23 -0.68
C PRO A 4 -8.50 12.31 -1.79
N VAL A 5 -7.70 12.09 -2.84
CA VAL A 5 -8.06 11.20 -3.95
C VAL A 5 -8.08 9.73 -3.53
N LEU A 6 -7.29 9.34 -2.51
CA LEU A 6 -7.36 7.99 -1.93
C LEU A 6 -8.75 7.72 -1.32
N TRP A 7 -9.35 8.69 -0.63
CA TRP A 7 -10.68 8.51 -0.05
C TRP A 7 -11.75 8.35 -1.13
N GLU A 8 -11.75 9.22 -2.15
CA GLU A 8 -12.65 9.07 -3.31
C GLU A 8 -12.45 7.73 -4.03
N PHE A 9 -11.21 7.25 -4.12
CA PHE A 9 -10.90 5.94 -4.67
C PHE A 9 -11.49 4.80 -3.84
N LEU A 10 -11.32 4.81 -2.51
CA LEU A 10 -11.82 3.76 -1.63
C LEU A 10 -13.35 3.77 -1.54
N ASP A 11 -14.00 4.92 -1.65
CA ASP A 11 -15.46 5.00 -1.74
C ASP A 11 -15.99 4.33 -3.01
N LYS A 12 -15.28 4.50 -4.14
CA LYS A 12 -15.67 3.93 -5.44
C LYS A 12 -15.26 2.46 -5.62
N TYR A 13 -14.12 2.07 -5.08
CA TYR A 13 -13.53 0.73 -5.18
C TYR A 13 -13.21 0.18 -3.78
N PRO A 14 -14.23 -0.20 -2.98
CA PRO A 14 -14.06 -0.46 -1.55
C PRO A 14 -13.40 -1.81 -1.22
N SER A 15 -13.16 -2.66 -2.22
CA SER A 15 -12.50 -3.95 -2.02
C SER A 15 -11.66 -4.36 -3.23
N PRO A 16 -10.68 -5.28 -3.07
CA PRO A 16 -9.91 -5.80 -4.18
C PRO A 16 -10.77 -6.57 -5.20
N GLU A 17 -11.89 -7.17 -4.78
CA GLU A 17 -12.86 -7.85 -5.67
C GLU A 17 -13.48 -6.87 -6.67
N ILE A 18 -13.78 -5.64 -6.23
CA ILE A 18 -14.34 -4.60 -7.11
C ILE A 18 -13.23 -3.96 -7.94
N ALA A 19 -12.08 -3.65 -7.32
CA ALA A 19 -10.97 -3.01 -8.00
C ALA A 19 -10.39 -3.87 -9.15
N ARG A 20 -10.30 -5.19 -9.00
CA ARG A 20 -9.77 -6.08 -10.05
C ARG A 20 -10.64 -6.16 -11.30
N THR A 21 -11.93 -5.86 -11.19
CA THR A 21 -12.89 -5.87 -12.32
C THR A 21 -13.12 -4.50 -12.94
N ALA A 22 -12.48 -3.45 -12.43
CA ALA A 22 -12.68 -2.08 -12.87
C ALA A 22 -12.12 -1.81 -14.28
N ASP A 23 -12.71 -0.83 -15.00
CA ASP A 23 -12.08 -0.28 -16.21
C ASP A 23 -10.94 0.66 -15.81
N TRP A 24 -9.73 0.34 -16.28
CA TRP A 24 -8.55 1.16 -16.03
C TRP A 24 -8.69 2.59 -16.57
N LYS A 25 -9.47 2.82 -17.64
CA LYS A 25 -9.69 4.17 -18.18
C LYS A 25 -10.47 5.04 -17.22
N GLU A 26 -11.53 4.48 -16.61
CA GLU A 26 -12.35 5.18 -15.63
C GLU A 26 -11.55 5.48 -14.35
N MET A 27 -10.84 4.48 -13.83
CA MET A 27 -9.96 4.66 -12.67
C MET A 27 -8.84 5.68 -12.96
N SER A 28 -8.31 5.68 -14.18
CA SER A 28 -7.28 6.63 -14.62
C SER A 28 -7.77 8.08 -14.59
N GLU A 29 -9.03 8.37 -14.91
CA GLU A 29 -9.56 9.73 -14.82
C GLU A 29 -9.61 10.22 -13.36
N LEU A 30 -9.97 9.36 -12.40
CA LEU A 30 -9.91 9.69 -10.98
C LEU A 30 -8.46 9.98 -10.51
N LEU A 31 -7.49 9.23 -11.00
CA LEU A 31 -6.08 9.36 -10.62
C LEU A 31 -5.34 10.50 -11.33
N LYS A 32 -5.96 11.14 -12.33
CA LYS A 32 -5.36 12.14 -13.22
C LYS A 32 -4.64 13.28 -12.49
N PRO A 33 -5.19 13.89 -11.42
CA PRO A 33 -4.54 14.99 -10.71
C PRO A 33 -3.23 14.60 -10.02
N LEU A 34 -2.99 13.30 -9.84
CA LEU A 34 -1.83 12.78 -9.13
C LEU A 34 -0.63 12.47 -10.06
N GLY A 35 -0.79 12.53 -11.39
CA GLY A 35 0.23 12.12 -12.38
C GLY A 35 0.27 10.60 -12.62
N LEU A 36 1.07 10.08 -13.56
CA LEU A 36 1.26 8.62 -13.80
C LEU A 36 -0.04 7.78 -13.81
N TYR A 37 -1.16 8.39 -14.20
CA TYR A 37 -2.50 7.92 -13.87
C TYR A 37 -2.86 6.62 -14.59
N ALA A 38 -2.48 6.51 -15.86
CA ALA A 38 -2.72 5.30 -16.65
C ALA A 38 -1.87 4.11 -16.17
N LEU A 39 -0.62 4.38 -15.75
CA LEU A 39 0.25 3.35 -15.17
C LEU A 39 -0.34 2.86 -13.85
N ARG A 40 -0.68 3.78 -12.95
CA ARG A 40 -1.23 3.42 -11.63
C ARG A 40 -2.58 2.71 -11.72
N ALA A 41 -3.48 3.14 -12.59
CA ALA A 41 -4.77 2.47 -12.76
C ALA A 41 -4.59 1.00 -13.15
N LYS A 42 -3.74 0.73 -14.15
CA LYS A 42 -3.42 -0.65 -14.57
C LYS A 42 -2.70 -1.44 -13.47
N THR A 43 -1.77 -0.80 -12.76
CA THR A 43 -1.07 -1.43 -11.63
C THR A 43 -2.02 -1.80 -10.50
N ILE A 44 -2.95 -0.92 -10.12
CA ILE A 44 -3.94 -1.17 -9.05
C ILE A 44 -4.83 -2.36 -9.42
N ILE A 45 -5.39 -2.36 -10.64
CA ILE A 45 -6.25 -3.47 -11.09
C ILE A 45 -5.51 -4.81 -11.04
N LYS A 46 -4.27 -4.84 -11.56
CA LYS A 46 -3.44 -6.05 -11.55
C LYS A 46 -3.01 -6.45 -10.14
N PHE A 47 -2.64 -5.48 -9.30
CA PHE A 47 -2.32 -5.70 -7.89
C PHE A 47 -3.50 -6.34 -7.15
N SER A 48 -4.70 -5.80 -7.29
CA SER A 48 -5.91 -6.32 -6.66
C SER A 48 -6.26 -7.74 -7.14
N ASP A 49 -6.01 -8.03 -8.42
CA ASP A 49 -6.18 -9.37 -8.99
C ASP A 49 -5.19 -10.38 -8.38
N GLU A 50 -3.89 -10.04 -8.38
CA GLU A 50 -2.85 -10.90 -7.80
C GLU A 50 -3.03 -11.05 -6.28
N TYR A 51 -3.46 -10.00 -5.58
CA TYR A 51 -3.72 -10.03 -4.14
C TYR A 51 -4.71 -11.14 -3.73
N LEU A 52 -5.73 -11.38 -4.57
CA LEU A 52 -6.77 -12.38 -4.31
C LEU A 52 -6.47 -13.77 -4.89
N THR A 53 -5.67 -13.85 -5.94
CA THR A 53 -5.52 -15.08 -6.74
C THR A 53 -4.15 -15.74 -6.61
N LYS A 54 -3.10 -14.98 -6.33
CA LYS A 54 -1.75 -15.49 -6.15
C LYS A 54 -1.62 -16.02 -4.72
N GLN A 55 -0.86 -17.09 -4.54
CA GLN A 55 -0.34 -17.44 -3.22
C GLN A 55 0.88 -16.57 -2.95
N TRP A 56 0.80 -15.71 -1.94
CA TRP A 56 1.88 -14.80 -1.55
C TRP A 56 2.00 -14.81 -0.03
N LYS A 57 3.23 -14.61 0.46
CA LYS A 57 3.51 -14.44 1.89
C LYS A 57 3.74 -12.97 2.23
N TYR A 58 4.45 -12.26 1.37
CA TYR A 58 4.74 -10.84 1.51
C TYR A 58 4.29 -10.07 0.28
N PRO A 59 3.74 -8.85 0.43
CA PRO A 59 3.14 -8.15 -0.69
C PRO A 59 4.17 -7.69 -1.73
N ILE A 60 5.47 -7.67 -1.44
CA ILE A 60 6.52 -7.45 -2.48
C ILE A 60 6.46 -8.47 -3.62
N GLU A 61 5.83 -9.62 -3.40
CA GLU A 61 5.61 -10.64 -4.42
C GLU A 61 4.50 -10.22 -5.42
N LEU A 62 3.71 -9.20 -5.09
CA LEU A 62 2.57 -8.72 -5.87
C LEU A 62 2.99 -7.56 -6.79
N HIS A 63 2.44 -7.55 -8.00
CA HIS A 63 2.71 -6.50 -8.96
C HIS A 63 2.42 -5.10 -8.39
N GLY A 64 3.37 -4.18 -8.56
CA GLY A 64 3.22 -2.79 -8.12
C GLY A 64 3.71 -2.51 -6.70
N ILE A 65 4.03 -3.53 -5.91
CA ILE A 65 4.57 -3.36 -4.56
C ILE A 65 6.08 -3.55 -4.56
N GLY A 66 6.79 -2.49 -4.19
CA GLY A 66 8.24 -2.53 -3.95
C GLY A 66 8.59 -2.55 -2.46
N LYS A 67 9.87 -2.31 -2.15
CA LYS A 67 10.39 -2.27 -0.77
C LYS A 67 9.57 -1.37 0.15
N TYR A 68 9.22 -0.16 -0.29
CA TYR A 68 8.42 0.77 0.52
C TYR A 68 7.07 0.19 0.96
N GLY A 69 6.30 -0.38 0.02
CA GLY A 69 5.00 -0.97 0.34
C GLY A 69 5.14 -2.23 1.21
N ASN A 70 6.18 -3.02 0.97
CA ASN A 70 6.46 -4.21 1.77
C ASN A 70 6.89 -3.90 3.19
N ASP A 71 7.79 -2.94 3.38
CA ASP A 71 8.21 -2.49 4.72
C ASP A 71 7.01 -1.91 5.47
N SER A 72 6.12 -1.17 4.78
CA SER A 72 4.88 -0.66 5.37
C SER A 72 4.00 -1.82 5.86
N TYR A 73 3.79 -2.84 5.03
CA TYR A 73 3.02 -4.03 5.44
C TYR A 73 3.65 -4.74 6.65
N ARG A 74 4.97 -4.95 6.64
CA ARG A 74 5.69 -5.63 7.72
C ARG A 74 5.70 -4.85 9.04
N ILE A 75 5.54 -3.53 8.99
CA ILE A 75 5.44 -2.68 10.18
C ILE A 75 4.01 -2.59 10.70
N PHE A 76 3.03 -2.41 9.81
CA PHE A 76 1.67 -2.01 10.21
C PHE A 76 0.66 -3.16 10.18
N CYS A 77 0.84 -4.16 9.32
CA CYS A 77 -0.13 -5.24 9.13
C CYS A 77 0.27 -6.53 9.84
N VAL A 78 1.57 -6.73 10.10
CA VAL A 78 2.12 -7.87 10.85
C VAL A 78 3.13 -7.35 11.88
N ASN A 79 3.35 -8.09 12.97
CA ASN A 79 4.27 -7.68 14.04
C ASN A 79 5.74 -8.00 13.70
N GLU A 80 6.20 -7.60 12.51
CA GLU A 80 7.59 -7.82 12.06
C GLU A 80 8.42 -6.53 12.08
N TRP A 81 7.90 -5.47 12.70
CA TRP A 81 8.48 -4.13 12.64
C TRP A 81 9.95 -4.10 13.10
N GLU A 82 10.36 -4.89 14.10
CA GLU A 82 11.76 -4.95 14.57
C GLU A 82 12.76 -5.42 13.49
N GLU A 83 12.30 -6.25 12.56
CA GLU A 83 13.11 -6.82 11.48
C GLU A 83 13.21 -5.90 10.23
N VAL A 84 12.51 -4.77 10.24
CA VAL A 84 12.40 -3.88 9.08
C VAL A 84 13.44 -2.76 9.16
N GLN A 85 14.10 -2.52 8.03
CA GLN A 85 15.00 -1.37 7.82
C GLN A 85 14.43 -0.51 6.69
N PRO A 86 13.53 0.45 7.02
CA PRO A 86 12.90 1.29 6.00
C PRO A 86 13.90 2.29 5.40
N GLN A 87 13.66 2.66 4.15
CA GLN A 87 14.44 3.69 3.44
C GLN A 87 13.61 4.94 3.13
N ASP A 88 12.28 4.85 3.20
CA ASP A 88 11.40 5.98 3.03
C ASP A 88 11.48 6.92 4.24
N HIS A 89 11.53 8.23 3.99
CA HIS A 89 11.73 9.23 5.03
C HIS A 89 10.66 9.16 6.12
N LYS A 90 9.37 9.08 5.75
CA LYS A 90 8.28 9.05 6.73
C LYS A 90 8.24 7.73 7.48
N LEU A 91 8.46 6.62 6.79
CA LEU A 91 8.48 5.30 7.40
C LEU A 91 9.65 5.17 8.40
N THR A 92 10.82 5.72 8.06
CA THR A 92 11.96 5.81 8.97
C THR A 92 11.67 6.66 10.20
N THR A 93 10.99 7.81 10.05
CA THR A 93 10.58 8.62 11.19
C THR A 93 9.64 7.86 12.13
N TYR A 94 8.61 7.20 11.60
CA TYR A 94 7.70 6.39 12.41
C TYR A 94 8.42 5.22 13.09
N HIS A 95 9.30 4.53 12.36
CA HIS A 95 10.04 3.39 12.88
C HIS A 95 10.99 3.76 14.01
N ALA A 96 11.70 4.89 13.90
CA ALA A 96 12.55 5.41 14.96
C ALA A 96 11.73 5.75 16.21
N TRP A 97 10.61 6.46 16.05
CA TRP A 97 9.70 6.76 17.15
C TRP A 97 9.18 5.49 17.83
N LEU A 98 8.78 4.48 17.05
CA LEU A 98 8.26 3.22 17.60
C LEU A 98 9.32 2.51 18.46
N ARG A 99 10.58 2.46 18.01
CA ARG A 99 11.70 1.88 18.79
C ARG A 99 11.90 2.61 20.12
N GLU A 100 11.87 3.94 20.11
CA GLU A 100 12.07 4.76 21.30
C GLU A 100 10.95 4.60 22.34
N ASN A 101 9.74 4.28 21.89
CA ASN A 101 8.54 4.26 22.74
C ASN A 101 8.03 2.84 23.05
N ARG A 102 8.65 1.78 22.48
CA ARG A 102 8.15 0.40 22.56
C ARG A 102 7.85 -0.08 23.99
N GLU A 103 8.72 0.27 24.94
CA GLU A 103 8.57 -0.13 26.35
C GLU A 103 7.38 0.56 27.01
N GLN A 104 7.19 1.85 26.74
CA GLN A 104 6.07 2.63 27.29
C GLN A 104 4.73 2.21 26.67
N LEU A 105 4.75 1.83 25.38
CA LEU A 105 3.57 1.37 24.65
C LEU A 105 3.25 -0.10 24.92
N GLY A 106 4.14 -0.86 25.56
CA GLY A 106 3.99 -2.30 25.78
C GLY A 106 3.98 -3.09 24.46
N VAL A 107 4.68 -2.61 23.44
CA VAL A 107 4.76 -3.24 22.11
C VAL A 107 6.08 -3.99 21.99
N GLY A 108 6.01 -5.27 21.64
CA GLY A 108 7.13 -6.18 21.43
C GLY A 108 6.73 -7.36 20.55
#